data_AF-A0A1X0QLR5-F1
#
_entry.id   AF-A0A1X0QLR5-F1
#
_cell.length_a   1.000
_cell.length_b   1.000
_cell.length_c   1.000
_cell.angle_alpha   90.00
_cell.angle_beta   90.00
_cell.angle_gamma   90.00
#
_symmetry.space_group_name_H-M   'P 1'
#
loop_
_entity.id
_entity.type
_entity.pdbx_description
1 polymer ?
#
loop_
_entity_poly.entity_id
_entity_poly.type
_entity_poly.pdbx_seq_one_letter_code
_entity_poly.pdbx_strand_id
1 'polypeptide(L)'
;EKTKAKKLLAENSYNNYTEDQKTLFLYNLKIKFFSAAKSRRLAGISGRTAQTWAKNLKVDPDWNIYEKQTNKINRPRSQLQNEQKSHIISLYDEKPFATTDEDIESLIHAFEGFSLKRSAVNKFILHECNLSMKKLSRQPVVRNDTTRINNRYT
;
A
#
# COMPACT_ATOMS: atom_id res chain seq x y z
N GLU A 1 28.44 22.44 -1.40
CA GLU A 1 27.55 21.56 -2.20
C GLU A 1 26.35 20.97 -1.44
N LYS A 2 26.50 20.48 -0.20
CA LYS A 2 25.37 19.90 0.59
C LYS A 2 24.19 20.84 0.86
N THR A 3 24.43 22.15 0.87
CA THR A 3 23.41 23.19 1.14
C THR A 3 22.45 23.40 -0.05
N LYS A 4 22.95 23.25 -1.28
CA LYS A 4 22.14 23.42 -2.50
C LYS A 4 21.21 22.22 -2.72
N ALA A 5 21.71 21.01 -2.45
CA ALA A 5 20.91 19.77 -2.50
C ALA A 5 19.77 19.74 -1.47
N LYS A 6 20.01 20.20 -0.23
CA LYS A 6 18.94 20.33 0.79
C LYS A 6 17.87 21.35 0.39
N LYS A 7 18.27 22.45 -0.26
CA LYS A 7 17.33 23.48 -0.75
C LYS A 7 16.46 22.95 -1.90
N LEU A 8 17.05 22.24 -2.85
CA LEU A 8 16.35 21.58 -3.97
C LEU A 8 15.37 20.48 -3.51
N LEU A 9 15.71 19.74 -2.43
CA LEU A 9 14.81 18.76 -1.81
C LEU A 9 13.63 19.41 -1.09
N ALA A 10 13.82 20.57 -0.46
CA ALA A 10 12.74 21.32 0.17
C ALA A 10 11.82 22.00 -0.86
N GLU A 11 12.37 22.50 -1.97
CA GLU A 11 11.61 23.09 -3.09
C GLU A 11 10.71 22.07 -3.82
N ASN A 12 11.14 20.81 -3.90
CA ASN A 12 10.38 19.72 -4.53
C ASN A 12 9.51 18.92 -3.54
N SER A 13 9.35 19.40 -2.30
CA SER A 13 8.48 18.74 -1.33
C SER A 13 7.02 19.03 -1.68
N TYR A 14 6.22 17.98 -1.77
CA TYR A 14 4.78 18.12 -1.98
C TYR A 14 4.16 18.92 -0.83
N ASN A 15 3.38 19.94 -1.15
CA ASN A 15 2.61 20.69 -0.15
C ASN A 15 1.57 19.74 0.49
N ASN A 16 1.91 19.23 1.66
CA ASN A 16 1.00 18.46 2.51
C ASN A 16 0.24 19.44 3.40
N TYR A 17 -1.07 19.57 3.17
CA TYR A 17 -1.94 20.38 4.01
C TYR A 17 -2.53 19.53 5.13
N THR A 18 -2.49 20.07 6.35
CA THR A 18 -3.09 19.44 7.52
C THR A 18 -4.61 19.37 7.41
N GLU A 19 -5.24 18.49 8.19
CA GLU A 19 -6.69 18.39 8.24
C GLU A 19 -7.33 19.71 8.69
N ASP A 20 -6.74 20.39 9.68
CA ASP A 20 -7.22 21.70 10.14
C ASP A 20 -7.25 22.75 9.03
N GLN A 21 -6.21 22.81 8.19
CA GLN A 21 -6.18 23.71 7.04
C GLN A 21 -7.29 23.38 6.03
N LYS A 22 -7.53 22.09 5.77
CA LYS A 22 -8.62 21.64 4.89
C LYS A 22 -9.99 21.99 5.46
N THR A 23 -10.20 21.73 6.75
CA THR A 23 -11.44 22.03 7.49
C THR A 23 -11.71 23.53 7.49
N LEU A 24 -10.71 24.34 7.81
CA LEU A 24 -10.83 25.80 7.83
C LEU A 24 -11.15 26.35 6.43
N PHE A 25 -10.55 25.78 5.38
CA PHE A 25 -10.88 26.15 4.01
C PHE A 25 -12.34 25.81 3.65
N LEU A 26 -12.78 24.59 3.97
CA LEU A 26 -14.16 24.15 3.74
C LEU A 26 -15.18 24.99 4.50
N TYR A 27 -14.92 25.25 5.79
CA TYR A 27 -15.77 26.10 6.61
C TYR A 27 -15.92 27.50 6.00
N ASN A 28 -14.81 28.12 5.62
CA ASN A 28 -14.82 29.45 5.01
C ASN A 28 -15.53 29.46 3.65
N LEU A 29 -15.38 28.40 2.85
CA LEU A 29 -15.98 28.31 1.52
C LEU A 29 -17.49 27.98 1.58
N LYS A 30 -17.90 26.98 2.36
CA LYS A 30 -19.28 26.46 2.39
C LYS A 30 -20.18 27.12 3.43
N ILE A 31 -19.65 27.48 4.60
CA ILE A 31 -20.45 28.03 5.71
C ILE A 31 -20.39 29.56 5.72
N LYS A 32 -19.20 30.14 5.53
CA LYS A 32 -19.03 31.60 5.49
C LYS A 32 -19.20 32.21 4.09
N PHE A 33 -19.37 31.38 3.06
CA PHE A 33 -19.53 31.80 1.66
C PHE A 33 -18.44 32.77 1.17
N PHE A 34 -17.22 32.64 1.70
CA PHE A 34 -16.09 33.45 1.24
C PHE A 34 -15.58 32.97 -0.12
N SER A 35 -14.93 33.88 -0.85
CA SER A 35 -14.26 33.52 -2.09
C SER A 35 -13.09 32.56 -1.82
N ALA A 36 -12.78 31.69 -2.79
CA ALA A 36 -11.64 30.78 -2.69
C ALA A 36 -10.32 31.51 -2.38
N ALA A 37 -10.16 32.73 -2.87
CA ALA A 37 -9.00 33.58 -2.61
C ALA A 37 -8.93 34.08 -1.16
N LYS A 38 -10.06 34.34 -0.52
CA LYS A 38 -10.11 34.70 0.90
C LYS A 38 -9.93 33.47 1.78
N SER A 39 -10.66 32.38 1.48
CA SER A 39 -10.57 31.12 2.21
C SER A 39 -9.15 30.54 2.22
N ARG A 40 -8.42 30.60 1.10
CA ARG A 40 -7.02 30.13 1.07
C ARG A 40 -6.07 30.94 1.94
N ARG A 41 -6.28 32.26 2.04
CA ARG A 41 -5.41 33.15 2.83
C ARG A 41 -5.59 32.85 4.31
N LEU A 42 -6.84 32.65 4.73
CA LEU A 42 -7.18 32.28 6.11
C LEU A 42 -6.67 30.87 6.46
N ALA A 43 -6.73 29.92 5.53
CA ALA A 43 -6.30 28.53 5.73
C ALA A 43 -4.81 28.27 5.44
N GLY A 44 -4.05 29.26 4.97
CA GLY A 44 -2.64 29.08 4.60
C GLY A 44 -2.40 28.10 3.43
N ILE A 45 -3.32 28.06 2.45
CA ILE A 45 -3.25 27.15 1.29
C ILE A 45 -2.72 27.87 0.06
N SER A 46 -1.95 27.15 -0.78
CA SER A 46 -1.46 27.71 -2.04
C SER A 46 -2.61 28.11 -2.98
N GLY A 47 -2.38 29.15 -3.79
CA GLY A 47 -3.38 29.65 -4.75
C GLY A 47 -3.92 28.57 -5.68
N ARG A 48 -3.01 27.78 -6.27
CA ARG A 48 -3.34 26.72 -7.22
C ARG A 48 -4.16 25.61 -6.56
N THR A 49 -3.77 25.15 -5.37
CA THR A 49 -4.52 24.11 -4.64
C THR A 49 -5.93 24.58 -4.30
N ALA A 50 -6.08 25.78 -3.75
CA ALA A 50 -7.39 26.31 -3.36
C ALA A 50 -8.33 26.49 -4.55
N GLN A 51 -7.82 26.92 -5.70
CA GLN A 51 -8.59 27.00 -6.94
C GLN A 51 -9.04 25.62 -7.42
N THR A 52 -8.16 24.63 -7.41
CA THR A 52 -8.51 23.25 -7.76
C THR A 52 -9.56 22.68 -6.81
N TRP A 53 -9.40 22.87 -5.51
CA TRP A 53 -10.38 22.41 -4.50
C TRP A 53 -11.73 23.08 -4.69
N ALA A 54 -11.77 24.39 -4.87
CA ALA A 54 -13.03 25.11 -5.12
C ALA A 54 -13.70 24.67 -6.44
N LYS A 55 -12.92 24.39 -7.49
CA LYS A 55 -13.44 23.85 -8.75
C LYS A 55 -14.05 22.46 -8.53
N ASN A 56 -13.36 21.56 -7.86
CA ASN A 56 -13.85 20.20 -7.60
C ASN A 56 -15.11 20.23 -6.74
N LEU A 57 -15.13 21.04 -5.67
CA LEU A 57 -16.30 21.21 -4.80
C LEU A 57 -17.51 21.84 -5.51
N LYS A 58 -17.28 22.58 -6.60
CA LYS A 58 -18.36 23.12 -7.44
C LYS A 58 -18.96 22.04 -8.36
N VAL A 59 -18.12 21.13 -8.86
CA VAL A 59 -18.54 20.03 -9.74
C VAL A 59 -19.20 18.91 -8.93
N ASP A 60 -18.60 18.57 -7.79
CA ASP A 60 -19.03 17.54 -6.87
C ASP A 60 -19.02 18.13 -5.44
N PRO A 61 -20.20 18.55 -4.92
CA PRO A 61 -20.32 19.08 -3.57
C PRO A 61 -19.82 18.12 -2.48
N ASP A 62 -19.88 16.81 -2.72
CA ASP A 62 -19.47 15.78 -1.76
C ASP A 62 -18.01 15.36 -1.97
N TRP A 63 -17.29 16.06 -2.85
CA TRP A 63 -15.89 15.77 -3.15
C TRP A 63 -15.02 15.78 -1.89
N ASN A 64 -14.41 14.64 -1.60
CA ASN A 64 -13.64 14.45 -0.39
C ASN A 64 -12.24 15.11 -0.47
N ILE A 65 -12.13 16.28 0.15
CA ILE A 65 -10.87 17.04 0.27
C ILE A 65 -9.82 16.37 1.17
N TYR A 66 -10.26 15.51 2.09
CA TYR A 66 -9.39 14.82 3.03
C TYR A 66 -8.70 13.63 2.37
N GLU A 67 -9.40 12.98 1.43
CA GLU A 67 -8.85 11.84 0.72
C GLU A 67 -7.63 12.22 -0.11
N LYS A 68 -6.58 11.38 0.01
CA LYS A 68 -5.39 11.50 -0.82
C LYS A 68 -5.76 11.14 -2.27
N GLN A 69 -5.77 12.14 -3.12
CA GLN A 69 -6.02 12.04 -4.57
C GLN A 69 -4.83 11.41 -5.33
N THR A 70 -4.20 10.36 -4.77
CA THR A 70 -3.15 9.61 -5.47
C THR A 70 -3.77 8.88 -6.64
N ASN A 71 -3.01 8.72 -7.74
CA ASN A 71 -3.36 8.04 -8.99
C ASN A 71 -4.10 6.69 -8.82
N LYS A 72 -5.38 6.70 -8.45
CA LYS A 72 -6.24 5.51 -8.41
C LYS A 72 -6.51 5.00 -9.84
N ILE A 73 -6.57 5.92 -10.80
CA ILE A 73 -6.94 5.66 -12.19
C ILE A 73 -5.75 5.17 -13.03
N ASN A 74 -4.56 5.72 -12.82
CA ASN A 74 -3.36 5.40 -13.62
C ASN A 74 -2.51 4.25 -13.04
N ARG A 75 -3.03 3.52 -12.05
CA ARG A 75 -2.33 2.37 -11.50
C ARG A 75 -2.59 1.16 -12.41
N PRO A 76 -1.56 0.44 -12.87
CA PRO A 76 -1.78 -0.81 -13.59
C PRO A 76 -2.58 -1.76 -12.71
N ARG A 77 -3.55 -2.47 -13.30
CA ARG A 77 -4.36 -3.45 -12.58
C ARG A 77 -3.42 -4.47 -11.93
N SER A 78 -3.80 -4.92 -10.73
CA SER A 78 -3.09 -6.02 -10.08
C SER A 78 -2.99 -7.20 -11.05
N GLN A 79 -1.81 -7.82 -11.16
CA GLN A 79 -1.64 -9.03 -11.95
C GLN A 79 -2.47 -10.20 -11.39
N LEU A 80 -2.76 -10.17 -10.09
CA LEU A 80 -3.68 -11.09 -9.42
C LEU A 80 -5.07 -10.43 -9.33
N GLN A 81 -6.00 -10.93 -10.13
CA GLN A 81 -7.43 -10.67 -10.08
C GLN A 81 -8.12 -11.57 -9.04
N ASN A 82 -9.38 -11.29 -8.74
CA ASN A 82 -10.12 -11.98 -7.68
C ASN A 82 -10.18 -13.50 -7.88
N GLU A 83 -10.34 -13.97 -9.12
CA GLU A 83 -10.38 -15.40 -9.46
C GLU A 83 -9.07 -16.12 -9.10
N GLN A 84 -7.93 -15.54 -9.50
CA GLN A 84 -6.60 -16.10 -9.18
C GLN A 84 -6.31 -16.05 -7.68
N LYS A 85 -6.79 -15.00 -6.99
CA LYS A 85 -6.67 -14.89 -5.53
C LYS A 85 -7.44 -16.01 -4.83
N SER A 86 -8.68 -16.25 -5.23
CA SER A 86 -9.51 -17.33 -4.68
C SER A 86 -8.88 -18.71 -4.94
N HIS A 87 -8.28 -18.90 -6.11
CA HIS A 87 -7.55 -20.14 -6.43
C HIS A 87 -6.37 -20.39 -5.48
N ILE A 88 -5.56 -19.37 -5.21
CA ILE A 88 -4.44 -19.47 -4.26
C ILE A 88 -4.97 -19.82 -2.86
N ILE A 89 -6.05 -19.17 -2.41
CA ILE A 89 -6.62 -19.43 -1.08
C ILE A 89 -7.10 -20.89 -0.98
N SER A 90 -7.87 -21.37 -1.97
CA SER A 90 -8.35 -22.77 -2.00
C SER A 90 -7.20 -23.77 -1.95
N LEU A 91 -6.10 -23.49 -2.67
CA LEU A 91 -4.93 -24.35 -2.68
C LEU A 91 -4.27 -24.48 -1.30
N TYR A 92 -4.14 -23.38 -0.55
CA TYR A 92 -3.58 -23.42 0.81
C TYR A 92 -4.55 -23.99 1.85
N ASP A 93 -5.86 -23.84 1.64
CA ASP A 93 -6.87 -24.48 2.49
C ASP A 93 -6.85 -26.01 2.33
N GLU A 94 -6.68 -26.51 1.10
CA GLU A 94 -6.55 -27.94 0.79
C GLU A 94 -5.17 -28.51 1.16
N LYS A 95 -4.10 -27.75 0.87
CA LYS A 95 -2.71 -28.12 1.09
C LYS A 95 -1.96 -26.98 1.81
N PRO A 96 -2.02 -26.90 3.15
CA PRO A 96 -1.37 -25.85 3.93
C PRO A 96 0.15 -25.77 3.77
N PHE A 97 0.78 -26.87 3.32
CA PHE A 97 2.21 -26.98 3.10
C PHE A 97 2.62 -26.74 1.65
N ALA A 98 1.71 -26.23 0.81
CA ALA A 98 2.01 -25.90 -0.57
C ALA A 98 3.17 -24.91 -0.65
N THR A 99 4.06 -25.12 -1.62
CA THR A 99 5.16 -24.19 -1.87
C THR A 99 4.72 -23.14 -2.88
N THR A 100 5.25 -21.91 -2.78
CA THR A 100 4.96 -20.84 -3.76
C THR A 100 5.16 -21.26 -5.22
N ASP A 101 6.11 -22.17 -5.48
CA ASP A 101 6.37 -22.70 -6.82
C ASP A 101 5.21 -23.61 -7.28
N GLU A 102 4.65 -24.43 -6.38
CA GLU A 102 3.45 -25.25 -6.64
C GLU A 102 2.21 -24.36 -6.86
N ASP A 103 2.08 -23.24 -6.14
CA ASP A 103 0.99 -22.28 -6.38
C ASP A 103 1.07 -21.68 -7.77
N ILE A 104 2.28 -21.32 -8.21
CA ILE A 104 2.51 -20.75 -9.54
C ILE A 104 2.17 -21.79 -10.61
N GLU A 105 2.63 -23.03 -10.45
CA GLU A 105 2.31 -24.13 -11.37
C GLU A 105 0.80 -24.38 -11.44
N SER A 106 0.13 -24.41 -10.28
CA SER A 106 -1.32 -24.57 -10.19
C SER A 106 -2.07 -23.43 -10.89
N LEU A 107 -1.61 -22.19 -10.74
CA LEU A 107 -2.17 -21.03 -11.45
C LEU A 107 -1.93 -21.08 -12.96
N ILE A 108 -0.74 -21.48 -13.41
CA ILE A 108 -0.44 -21.63 -14.84
C ILE A 108 -1.32 -22.71 -15.46
N HIS A 109 -1.56 -23.81 -14.73
CA HIS A 109 -2.43 -24.88 -15.19
C HIS A 109 -3.92 -24.48 -15.21
N ALA A 110 -4.37 -23.73 -14.20
CA ALA A 110 -5.77 -23.31 -14.09
C ALA A 110 -6.14 -22.15 -15.03
N PHE A 111 -5.18 -21.29 -15.40
CA PHE A 111 -5.41 -20.09 -16.21
C PHE A 111 -4.49 -20.07 -17.44
N GLU A 112 -5.07 -20.26 -18.63
CA GLU A 112 -4.32 -20.28 -19.89
C GLU A 112 -3.58 -18.95 -20.15
N GLY A 113 -2.30 -19.04 -20.52
CA GLY A 113 -1.46 -17.87 -20.82
C GLY A 113 -1.06 -17.02 -19.60
N PHE A 114 -1.33 -17.50 -18.38
CA PHE A 114 -0.97 -16.79 -17.17
C PHE A 114 0.53 -16.94 -16.87
N SER A 115 1.20 -15.82 -16.61
CA SER A 115 2.60 -15.82 -16.16
C SER A 115 2.75 -14.87 -14.98
N LEU A 116 3.22 -15.41 -13.86
CA LEU A 116 3.33 -14.67 -12.61
C LEU A 116 4.71 -14.84 -12.00
N LYS A 117 5.29 -13.73 -11.53
CA LYS A 117 6.55 -13.76 -10.79
C LYS A 117 6.31 -14.27 -9.38
N ARG A 118 7.21 -15.11 -8.86
CA ARG A 118 7.22 -15.55 -7.45
C ARG A 118 7.08 -14.41 -6.44
N SER A 119 7.74 -13.28 -6.71
CA SER A 119 7.64 -12.08 -5.86
C SER A 119 6.23 -11.48 -5.78
N ALA A 120 5.39 -11.66 -6.81
CA ALA A 120 4.01 -11.17 -6.82
C ALA A 120 3.12 -12.06 -5.94
N VAL A 121 3.25 -13.38 -6.05
CA VAL A 121 2.57 -14.35 -5.17
C VAL A 121 2.95 -14.13 -3.72
N ASN A 122 4.25 -14.01 -3.42
CA ASN A 122 4.72 -13.76 -2.04
C ASN A 122 4.17 -12.47 -1.44
N LYS A 123 4.06 -11.39 -2.23
CA LYS A 123 3.45 -10.13 -1.77
C LYS A 123 1.97 -10.31 -1.47
N PHE A 124 1.25 -11.06 -2.30
CA PHE A 124 -0.16 -11.36 -2.08
C PHE A 124 -0.36 -12.17 -0.80
N ILE A 125 0.37 -13.27 -0.64
CA ILE A 125 0.34 -14.12 0.57
C ILE A 125 0.65 -13.28 1.83
N LEU A 126 1.68 -12.44 1.78
CA LEU A 126 2.10 -11.64 2.93
C LEU A 126 1.12 -10.52 3.28
N HIS A 127 0.66 -9.74 2.30
CA HIS A 127 -0.08 -8.51 2.55
C HIS A 127 -1.60 -8.65 2.47
N GLU A 128 -2.10 -9.59 1.68
CA GLU A 128 -3.54 -9.79 1.49
C GLU A 128 -4.06 -11.00 2.27
N CYS A 129 -3.31 -12.11 2.31
CA CYS A 129 -3.69 -13.28 3.13
C CYS A 129 -3.22 -13.18 4.59
N ASN A 130 -2.36 -12.20 4.92
CA ASN A 130 -1.71 -12.07 6.24
C ASN A 130 -0.98 -13.36 6.68
N LEU A 131 -0.48 -14.13 5.71
CA LEU A 131 0.26 -15.37 5.95
C LEU A 131 1.76 -15.08 5.88
N SER A 132 2.51 -15.63 6.84
CA SER A 132 3.96 -15.58 6.83
C SER A 132 4.52 -17.00 6.76
N MET A 133 5.08 -17.34 5.61
CA MET A 133 5.79 -18.59 5.40
C MET A 133 7.13 -18.53 6.13
N LYS A 134 7.21 -19.10 7.34
CA LYS A 134 8.48 -19.25 8.05
C LYS A 134 9.22 -20.47 7.53
N LYS A 135 10.49 -20.30 7.20
CA LYS A 135 11.37 -21.43 6.90
C LYS A 135 11.46 -22.33 8.14
N LEU A 136 11.18 -23.62 7.97
CA LEU A 136 11.36 -24.61 9.02
C LEU A 136 12.84 -24.61 9.45
N SER A 137 13.11 -24.19 10.68
CA SER A 137 14.43 -24.30 11.27
C SER A 137 14.64 -25.75 11.70
N ARG A 138 15.51 -26.46 10.97
CA ARG A 138 15.90 -27.83 11.33
C ARG A 138 17.14 -27.79 12.20
N GLN A 139 17.16 -28.62 13.24
CA GLN A 139 18.37 -28.86 14.01
C GLN A 139 19.26 -29.88 13.29
N PRO A 140 20.60 -29.76 13.36
CA PRO A 140 21.50 -30.75 12.80
C PRO A 140 21.27 -32.12 13.42
N VAL A 141 21.34 -33.20 12.64
CA VAL A 141 21.17 -34.58 13.15
C VAL A 141 22.19 -34.88 14.26
N VAL A 142 23.40 -34.32 14.16
CA VAL A 142 24.46 -34.42 15.19
C VAL A 142 23.99 -33.89 16.56
N ARG A 143 22.96 -33.05 16.60
CA ARG A 143 22.36 -32.57 17.85
C ARG A 143 21.56 -33.66 18.59
N ASN A 144 21.19 -34.75 17.92
CA ASN A 144 20.51 -35.89 18.51
C ASN A 144 21.48 -36.93 19.11
N ASP A 145 22.80 -36.68 19.05
CA ASP A 145 23.81 -37.52 19.71
C ASP A 145 23.63 -37.46 21.25
N THR A 146 23.57 -38.62 21.89
CA THR A 146 23.39 -38.77 23.34
C THR A 146 24.46 -38.03 24.13
N THR A 147 25.71 -38.01 23.65
CA THR A 147 26.81 -37.27 24.28
C THR A 147 26.56 -35.77 24.30
N ARG A 148 26.07 -35.21 23.17
CA ARG A 148 25.74 -33.78 23.03
C ARG A 148 24.41 -33.38 23.68
N ILE A 149 23.54 -34.35 23.96
CA ILE A 149 22.34 -34.14 24.77
C ILE A 149 22.74 -34.06 26.25
N ASN A 150 23.59 -34.98 26.73
CA ASN A 150 24.06 -34.98 28.12
C ASN A 150 24.85 -33.70 28.45
N ASN A 151 25.73 -33.24 27.56
CA ASN A 151 26.50 -31.99 27.72
C ASN A 151 25.64 -30.71 27.76
N ARG A 152 24.32 -30.78 27.52
CA ARG A 152 23.42 -29.61 27.67
C ARG A 152 22.79 -29.51 29.06
N TYR A 153 22.68 -30.64 29.76
CA TYR A 153 22.04 -30.75 31.06
C TYR A 153 23.06 -30.92 32.20
N THR A 154 24.34 -30.88 31.88
CA THR A 154 25.48 -30.80 32.80
C THR A 154 26.02 -29.37 32.80
#